data_AF-A0A843LM62-F1
#
_entry.id   AF-A0A843LM62-F1
#
_cell.length_a   1.000
_cell.length_b   1.000
_cell.length_c   1.000
_cell.angle_alpha   90.00
_cell.angle_beta   90.00
_cell.angle_gamma   90.00
#
_symmetry.space_group_name_H-M   'P 1'
#
loop_
_entity.id
_entity.type
_entity.pdbx_description
1 polymer ?
#
loop_
_entity_poly.entity_id
_entity_poly.type
_entity_poly.pdbx_seq_one_letter_code
_entity_poly.pdbx_strand_id
1 'polypeptide(L)'
;MQLGLPSRPGRRDWPVIAALALIVLLAYYVWPLLDGLVLGLVFAYVGRPVRDLFHRSRRAGSLAAVICIIVPLSAIFAAGIFETSNQIRWLEGHQREIVAVASKFVSWVHIPSFILDELSREMANLMAMGVNLLANIPLFRLGSAITLGLLNLLIAFCVCYFLLRDGDRLAHAVASLFDLEKAGLEMRCLARIDSILCGIYMGSIYTAIAGGLISVAIFYIFSVPRPFAMASIVLLAGMVPFLTWLVFIPTAIGRYIEFGPLDALLFFLAASILVHVAELVIRPYIVYAKSSLHPLLMLLAFLGGGLVAGISGFFLAPAMVGVVTAVRREIKDDQQARSSAAGPMPAKEI
;
A
#
# COMPACT_ATOMS: atom_id res chain seq x y z
N MET A 1 27.50 -6.79 -49.85
CA MET A 1 27.03 -7.71 -48.78
C MET A 1 28.15 -7.79 -47.75
N GLN A 2 28.14 -6.89 -46.75
CA GLN A 2 29.08 -6.92 -45.63
C GLN A 2 28.23 -6.93 -44.36
N LEU A 3 28.10 -8.12 -43.76
CA LEU A 3 27.55 -8.27 -42.42
C LEU A 3 28.58 -7.72 -41.43
N GLY A 4 28.26 -6.56 -40.83
CA GLY A 4 29.00 -6.03 -39.69
C GLY A 4 28.81 -6.93 -38.48
N LEU A 5 29.90 -7.57 -38.04
CA LEU A 5 29.94 -8.35 -36.80
C LEU A 5 29.67 -7.46 -35.59
N PRO A 6 28.97 -7.96 -34.55
CA PRO A 6 28.74 -7.21 -33.33
C PRO A 6 30.05 -6.93 -32.60
N SER A 7 30.25 -5.67 -32.26
CA SER A 7 31.36 -5.14 -31.47
C SER A 7 31.62 -6.01 -30.24
N ARG A 8 32.85 -6.50 -30.07
CA ARG A 8 33.28 -7.16 -28.84
C ARG A 8 33.10 -6.19 -27.66
N PRO A 9 32.58 -6.62 -26.49
CA PRO A 9 32.46 -5.76 -25.32
C PRO A 9 33.87 -5.31 -24.91
N GLY A 10 34.11 -4.02 -25.00
CA GLY A 10 35.39 -3.41 -24.72
C GLY A 10 35.66 -3.40 -23.22
N ARG A 11 36.94 -3.33 -22.85
CA ARG A 11 37.48 -3.19 -21.47
C ARG A 11 36.89 -2.02 -20.64
N ARG A 12 35.93 -1.26 -21.20
CA ARG A 12 35.22 -0.10 -20.66
C ARG A 12 33.85 -0.46 -20.05
N ASP A 13 33.34 -1.68 -20.25
CA ASP A 13 32.02 -2.10 -19.75
C ASP A 13 32.12 -2.74 -18.34
N TRP A 14 33.31 -3.16 -17.90
CA TRP A 14 33.55 -3.72 -16.56
C TRP A 14 33.07 -2.81 -15.41
N PRO A 15 33.31 -1.47 -15.39
CA PRO A 15 32.76 -0.61 -14.33
C PRO A 15 31.24 -0.53 -14.36
N VAL A 16 30.61 -0.62 -15.53
CA VAL A 16 29.14 -0.64 -15.65
C VAL A 16 28.58 -1.97 -15.13
N ILE A 17 29.22 -3.09 -15.50
CA ILE A 17 28.85 -4.42 -15.01
C ILE A 17 29.06 -4.51 -13.49
N ALA A 18 30.17 -3.95 -12.97
CA ALA A 18 30.46 -3.91 -11.55
C ALA A 18 29.47 -3.02 -10.78
N ALA A 19 29.10 -1.85 -11.33
CA ALA A 19 28.07 -0.99 -10.74
C ALA A 19 26.71 -1.68 -10.73
N LEU A 20 26.33 -2.35 -11.83
CA LEU A 20 25.06 -3.06 -11.94
C LEU A 20 25.01 -4.27 -10.99
N ALA A 21 26.11 -5.02 -10.89
CA ALA A 21 26.25 -6.11 -9.91
C ALA A 21 26.19 -5.60 -8.47
N LEU A 22 26.81 -4.46 -8.17
CA LEU A 22 26.73 -3.82 -6.86
C LEU A 22 25.30 -3.37 -6.55
N ILE A 23 24.58 -2.78 -7.50
CA ILE A 23 23.17 -2.39 -7.33
C ILE A 23 22.31 -3.62 -7.06
N VAL A 24 22.49 -4.71 -7.80
CA VAL A 24 21.74 -5.96 -7.60
C VAL A 24 22.06 -6.57 -6.24
N LEU A 25 23.33 -6.59 -5.84
CA LEU A 25 23.76 -7.08 -4.53
C LEU A 25 23.14 -6.24 -3.40
N LEU A 26 23.17 -4.92 -3.55
CA LEU A 26 22.62 -3.98 -2.56
C LEU A 26 21.09 -4.13 -2.49
N ALA A 27 20.42 -4.30 -3.63
CA ALA A 27 18.99 -4.60 -3.69
C ALA A 27 18.65 -5.93 -3.00
N TYR A 28 19.48 -6.97 -3.16
CA TYR A 28 19.31 -8.25 -2.48
C TYR A 28 19.40 -8.13 -0.95
N TYR A 29 20.38 -7.38 -0.44
CA TYR A 29 20.53 -7.16 1.01
C TYR A 29 19.46 -6.22 1.60
N VAL A 30 18.96 -5.26 0.81
CA VAL A 30 17.90 -4.33 1.24
C VAL A 30 16.51 -4.95 1.12
N TRP A 31 16.35 -6.03 0.34
CA TRP A 31 15.05 -6.69 0.12
C TRP A 31 14.26 -6.97 1.40
N PRO A 32 14.84 -7.53 2.49
CA PRO A 32 14.10 -7.78 3.72
C PRO A 32 13.67 -6.50 4.47
N LEU A 33 14.33 -5.38 4.18
CA LEU A 33 14.09 -4.06 4.77
C LEU A 33 13.24 -3.15 3.85
N LEU A 34 12.84 -3.65 2.68
CA LEU A 34 12.17 -2.86 1.66
C LEU A 34 10.83 -2.30 2.17
N ASP A 35 10.08 -3.11 2.93
CA ASP A 35 8.82 -2.68 3.53
C ASP A 35 9.02 -1.51 4.50
N GLY A 36 10.05 -1.56 5.35
CA GLY A 36 10.40 -0.46 6.25
C GLY A 36 10.82 0.81 5.50
N LEU A 37 11.62 0.67 4.44
CA LEU A 37 12.04 1.82 3.62
C LEU A 37 10.84 2.50 2.93
N VAL A 38 9.97 1.70 2.32
CA VAL A 38 8.78 2.19 1.61
C VAL A 38 7.79 2.81 2.59
N LEU A 39 7.54 2.16 3.73
CA LEU A 39 6.67 2.70 4.76
C LEU A 39 7.22 4.01 5.34
N GLY A 40 8.54 4.10 5.51
CA GLY A 40 9.22 5.33 5.92
C GLY A 40 9.07 6.46 4.90
N LEU A 41 9.12 6.15 3.61
CA LEU A 41 8.83 7.09 2.53
C LEU A 41 7.37 7.57 2.59
N VAL A 42 6.41 6.65 2.76
CA VAL A 42 4.98 6.99 2.89
C VAL A 42 4.77 7.91 4.09
N PHE A 43 5.27 7.54 5.27
CA PHE A 43 5.21 8.39 6.46
C PHE A 43 5.90 9.72 6.26
N ALA A 44 6.97 9.77 5.47
CA ALA A 44 7.63 11.03 5.16
C ALA A 44 6.70 11.97 4.39
N TYR A 45 6.03 11.49 3.34
CA TYR A 45 5.07 12.31 2.58
C TYR A 45 3.91 12.81 3.44
N VAL A 46 3.41 11.97 4.33
CA VAL A 46 2.31 12.31 5.25
C VAL A 46 2.75 13.31 6.33
N GLY A 47 3.99 13.18 6.80
CA GLY A 47 4.56 14.05 7.82
C GLY A 47 5.01 15.41 7.30
N ARG A 48 5.17 15.61 5.98
CA ARG A 48 5.53 16.90 5.37
C ARG A 48 4.68 18.09 5.85
N PRO A 49 3.33 18.07 5.80
CA PRO A 49 2.52 19.19 6.27
C PRO A 49 2.75 19.51 7.76
N VAL A 50 2.94 18.48 8.60
CA VAL A 50 3.21 18.67 10.04
C VAL A 50 4.60 19.27 10.26
N ARG A 51 5.60 18.81 9.50
CA ARG A 51 6.97 19.38 9.51
C ARG A 51 6.95 20.84 9.10
N ASP A 52 6.23 21.15 8.03
CA ASP A 52 6.22 22.49 7.43
C ASP A 52 5.59 23.52 8.35
N LEU A 53 4.71 23.12 9.28
CA LEU A 53 4.18 24.00 10.34
C LEU A 53 5.29 24.57 11.25
N PHE A 54 6.43 23.89 11.38
CA PHE A 54 7.58 24.31 12.19
C PHE A 54 8.67 24.97 11.33
N HIS A 55 8.31 26.06 10.65
CA HIS A 55 9.20 26.84 9.77
C HIS A 55 10.53 27.26 10.43
N ARG A 56 10.59 27.40 11.76
CA ARG A 56 11.74 27.91 12.51
C ARG A 56 12.86 26.89 12.72
N SER A 57 12.58 25.59 12.67
CA SER A 57 13.61 24.55 12.80
C SER A 57 13.17 23.25 12.14
N ARG A 58 13.85 22.89 11.05
CA ARG A 58 13.60 21.63 10.32
C ARG A 58 13.74 20.39 11.21
N ARG A 59 14.66 20.40 12.18
CA ARG A 59 14.85 19.28 13.12
C ARG A 59 13.68 19.14 14.09
N ALA A 60 13.15 20.26 14.59
CA ALA A 60 12.00 20.24 15.48
C ALA A 60 10.74 19.81 14.73
N GLY A 61 10.55 20.32 13.50
CA GLY A 61 9.44 19.90 12.64
C GLY A 61 9.50 18.43 12.26
N SER A 62 10.68 17.89 11.95
CA SER A 62 10.82 16.46 11.62
C SER A 62 10.55 15.56 12.83
N LEU A 63 11.01 15.93 14.02
CA LEU A 63 10.68 15.21 15.26
C LEU A 63 9.18 15.29 15.56
N ALA A 64 8.57 16.47 15.44
CA ALA A 64 7.14 16.66 15.71
C ALA A 64 6.28 15.80 14.78
N ALA A 65 6.60 15.76 13.48
CA ALA A 65 5.91 14.92 12.51
C ALA A 65 6.05 13.42 12.81
N VAL A 66 7.26 12.96 13.16
CA VAL A 66 7.50 11.57 13.54
C VAL A 66 6.73 11.19 14.81
N ILE A 67 6.73 12.04 15.84
CA ILE A 67 5.94 11.83 17.06
C ILE A 67 4.44 11.80 16.74
N CYS A 68 3.97 12.72 15.88
CA CYS A 68 2.58 12.78 15.44
C CYS A 68 2.13 11.50 14.71
N ILE A 69 3.05 10.75 14.09
CA ILE A 69 2.76 9.45 13.46
C ILE A 69 2.90 8.30 14.47
N ILE A 70 3.99 8.27 15.24
CA ILE A 70 4.32 7.18 16.19
C ILE A 70 3.27 7.05 17.29
N VAL A 71 2.84 8.16 17.88
CA VAL A 71 1.92 8.15 19.03
C VAL A 71 0.57 7.52 18.67
N PRO A 72 -0.17 7.99 17.64
CA PRO A 72 -1.42 7.34 17.27
C PRO A 72 -1.17 5.92 16.77
N LEU A 73 -0.13 5.68 15.97
CA LEU A 73 0.12 4.34 15.44
C LEU A 73 0.39 3.31 16.56
N SER A 74 1.18 3.68 17.58
CA SER A 74 1.44 2.83 18.74
C SER A 74 0.19 2.58 19.58
N ALA A 75 -0.66 3.59 19.79
CA ALA A 75 -1.95 3.44 20.46
C ALA A 75 -2.88 2.47 19.71
N ILE A 76 -2.91 2.56 18.37
CA ILE A 76 -3.70 1.66 17.53
C ILE A 76 -3.16 0.24 17.61
N PHE A 77 -1.85 0.03 17.50
CA PHE A 77 -1.25 -1.30 17.64
C PHE A 77 -1.54 -1.93 19.02
N ALA A 78 -1.43 -1.14 20.10
CA ALA A 78 -1.74 -1.61 21.44
C ALA A 78 -3.21 -2.05 21.57
N ALA A 79 -4.14 -1.22 21.07
CA ALA A 79 -5.56 -1.56 21.03
C ALA A 79 -5.85 -2.80 20.17
N GLY A 80 -5.19 -2.90 19.01
CA GLY A 80 -5.33 -4.01 18.08
C GLY A 80 -4.83 -5.34 18.65
N ILE A 81 -3.69 -5.36 19.36
CA ILE A 81 -3.17 -6.57 20.03
C ILE A 81 -4.17 -7.05 21.08
N PHE A 82 -4.70 -6.14 21.90
CA PHE A 82 -5.65 -6.48 22.95
C PHE A 82 -6.96 -7.04 22.38
N GLU A 83 -7.47 -6.43 21.31
CA GLU A 83 -8.72 -6.85 20.68
C GLU A 83 -8.57 -8.14 19.87
N THR A 84 -7.48 -8.28 19.11
CA THR A 84 -7.18 -9.52 18.37
C THR A 84 -7.06 -10.70 19.33
N SER A 85 -6.39 -10.51 20.47
CA SER A 85 -6.30 -11.54 21.51
C SER A 85 -7.68 -11.93 22.06
N ASN A 86 -8.61 -10.97 22.13
CA ASN A 86 -9.97 -11.23 22.58
C ASN A 86 -10.79 -11.97 21.52
N GLN A 87 -10.65 -11.59 20.25
CA GLN A 87 -11.28 -12.27 19.13
C GLN A 87 -10.78 -13.71 18.99
N ILE A 88 -9.48 -13.96 19.12
CA ILE A 88 -8.91 -15.32 19.05
C ILE A 88 -9.53 -16.21 20.13
N ARG A 89 -9.59 -15.74 21.39
CA ARG A 89 -10.22 -16.50 22.48
C ARG A 89 -11.71 -16.76 22.23
N TRP A 90 -12.43 -15.78 21.69
CA TRP A 90 -13.84 -15.95 21.32
C TRP A 90 -13.99 -16.98 20.19
N LEU A 91 -13.10 -16.96 19.20
CA LEU A 91 -13.09 -17.88 18.07
C LEU A 91 -12.84 -19.32 18.51
N GLU A 92 -11.88 -19.51 19.43
CA GLU A 92 -11.59 -20.81 20.06
C GLU A 92 -12.81 -21.35 20.82
N GLY A 93 -13.55 -20.47 21.52
CA GLY A 93 -14.77 -20.85 22.24
C GLY A 93 -15.95 -21.23 21.33
N HIS A 94 -16.04 -20.66 20.13
CA HIS A 94 -17.19 -20.83 19.22
C HIS A 94 -16.86 -21.61 17.94
N GLN A 95 -15.75 -22.37 17.89
CA GLN A 95 -15.32 -23.12 16.70
C GLN A 95 -16.42 -24.00 16.11
N ARG A 96 -17.17 -24.73 16.96
CA ARG A 96 -18.23 -25.64 16.50
C ARG A 96 -19.38 -24.90 15.84
N GLU A 97 -19.71 -23.73 16.36
CA GLU A 97 -20.79 -22.89 15.83
C GLU A 97 -20.36 -22.25 14.50
N ILE A 98 -19.12 -21.75 14.40
CA ILE A 98 -18.58 -21.21 13.15
C ILE A 98 -18.61 -22.25 12.02
N VAL A 99 -18.22 -23.50 12.30
CA VAL A 99 -18.30 -24.61 11.33
C VAL A 99 -19.75 -24.93 10.96
N ALA A 100 -20.69 -24.83 11.90
CA ALA A 100 -22.12 -25.00 11.64
C ALA A 100 -22.69 -23.87 10.77
N VAL A 101 -22.26 -22.61 10.97
CA VAL A 101 -22.64 -21.48 10.11
C VAL A 101 -22.10 -21.64 8.71
N ALA A 102 -20.82 -22.02 8.57
CA ALA A 102 -20.19 -22.24 7.28
C ALA A 102 -20.91 -23.36 6.50
N SER A 103 -21.16 -24.51 7.14
CA SER A 103 -21.89 -25.62 6.51
C SER A 103 -23.33 -25.26 6.15
N LYS A 104 -24.02 -24.47 6.97
CA LYS A 104 -25.38 -23.99 6.66
C LYS A 104 -25.40 -22.99 5.50
N PHE A 105 -24.44 -22.07 5.44
CA PHE A 105 -24.29 -21.14 4.31
C PHE A 105 -24.03 -21.89 3.00
N VAL A 106 -23.16 -22.91 3.06
CA VAL A 106 -22.86 -23.82 1.95
C VAL A 106 -24.09 -24.62 1.50
N SER A 107 -24.98 -25.01 2.42
CA SER A 107 -26.24 -25.68 2.06
C SER A 107 -27.33 -24.76 1.50
N TRP A 108 -27.27 -23.46 1.81
CA TRP A 108 -28.26 -22.46 1.38
C TRP A 108 -27.97 -21.94 -0.03
N VAL A 109 -26.69 -21.79 -0.37
CA VAL A 109 -26.26 -21.54 -1.74
C VAL A 109 -26.22 -22.89 -2.46
N HIS A 110 -27.23 -23.21 -3.28
CA HIS A 110 -27.25 -24.42 -4.12
C HIS A 110 -26.14 -24.36 -5.20
N ILE A 111 -24.90 -24.56 -4.78
CA ILE A 111 -23.76 -24.78 -5.68
C ILE A 111 -23.85 -26.25 -6.15
N PRO A 112 -23.58 -26.59 -7.42
CA PRO A 112 -23.63 -27.96 -7.90
C PRO A 112 -22.77 -28.92 -7.05
N SER A 113 -23.28 -30.11 -6.74
CA SER A 113 -22.70 -31.09 -5.80
C SER A 113 -21.24 -31.48 -6.10
N PHE A 114 -20.82 -31.42 -7.36
CA PHE A 114 -19.43 -31.68 -7.78
C PHE A 114 -18.46 -30.61 -7.27
N ILE A 115 -18.88 -29.34 -7.22
CA ILE A 115 -18.07 -28.26 -6.62
C ILE A 115 -18.15 -28.35 -5.10
N LEU A 116 -19.28 -28.76 -4.51
CA LEU A 116 -19.45 -28.86 -3.05
C LEU A 116 -18.59 -29.93 -2.38
N ASP A 117 -18.35 -31.10 -3.00
CA ASP A 117 -17.52 -32.16 -2.41
C ASP A 117 -16.02 -31.87 -2.54
N GLU A 118 -15.60 -31.24 -3.64
CA GLU A 118 -14.23 -30.74 -3.83
C GLU A 118 -13.99 -29.51 -2.95
N LEU A 119 -14.91 -28.53 -2.94
CA LEU A 119 -14.84 -27.30 -2.16
C LEU A 119 -15.06 -27.55 -0.67
N SER A 120 -15.85 -28.53 -0.21
CA SER A 120 -15.94 -28.84 1.22
C SER A 120 -14.69 -29.56 1.73
N ARG A 121 -14.09 -30.45 0.93
CA ARG A 121 -12.77 -31.03 1.24
C ARG A 121 -11.65 -30.00 1.14
N GLU A 122 -11.67 -29.12 0.15
CA GLU A 122 -10.66 -28.08 -0.04
C GLU A 122 -10.87 -26.89 0.89
N MET A 123 -12.08 -26.50 1.26
CA MET A 123 -12.35 -25.51 2.31
C MET A 123 -12.11 -26.10 3.69
N ALA A 124 -12.42 -27.38 3.94
CA ALA A 124 -11.99 -28.04 5.17
C ALA A 124 -10.47 -28.18 5.20
N ASN A 125 -9.80 -28.44 4.07
CA ASN A 125 -8.35 -28.43 3.98
C ASN A 125 -7.75 -27.02 3.99
N LEU A 126 -8.43 -25.96 3.53
CA LEU A 126 -7.96 -24.57 3.52
C LEU A 126 -8.27 -23.86 4.83
N MET A 127 -9.36 -24.21 5.52
CA MET A 127 -9.61 -23.85 6.91
C MET A 127 -8.76 -24.70 7.83
N ALA A 128 -8.58 -26.00 7.60
CA ALA A 128 -7.60 -26.77 8.35
C ALA A 128 -6.19 -26.29 8.04
N MET A 129 -5.86 -25.84 6.82
CA MET A 129 -4.56 -25.25 6.50
C MET A 129 -4.47 -23.83 7.03
N GLY A 130 -5.54 -23.03 7.08
CA GLY A 130 -5.57 -21.69 7.68
C GLY A 130 -5.50 -21.74 9.20
N VAL A 131 -6.22 -22.67 9.84
CA VAL A 131 -6.18 -22.98 11.27
C VAL A 131 -4.88 -23.70 11.60
N ASN A 132 -4.36 -24.63 10.79
CA ASN A 132 -3.04 -25.22 11.02
C ASN A 132 -1.90 -24.27 10.65
N LEU A 133 -2.09 -23.28 9.78
CA LEU A 133 -1.13 -22.19 9.56
C LEU A 133 -1.19 -21.25 10.77
N LEU A 134 -2.35 -20.86 11.25
CA LEU A 134 -2.47 -20.00 12.43
C LEU A 134 -2.07 -20.70 13.73
N ALA A 135 -2.38 -21.99 13.88
CA ALA A 135 -2.12 -22.81 15.07
C ALA A 135 -0.76 -23.53 15.04
N ASN A 136 -0.21 -23.85 13.86
CA ASN A 136 1.13 -24.41 13.70
C ASN A 136 2.09 -23.46 12.97
N ILE A 137 1.83 -22.15 12.88
CA ILE A 137 2.94 -21.21 12.81
C ILE A 137 3.75 -21.54 14.08
N PRO A 138 4.97 -22.08 13.95
CA PRO A 138 5.81 -22.28 15.13
C PRO A 138 5.80 -20.94 15.87
N LEU A 139 5.59 -20.91 17.19
CA LEU A 139 5.72 -19.67 17.97
C LEU A 139 6.99 -18.90 17.60
N PHE A 140 8.04 -19.64 17.19
CA PHE A 140 9.26 -19.13 16.60
C PHE A 140 9.09 -18.34 15.28
N ARG A 141 8.27 -18.79 14.33
CA ARG A 141 7.95 -18.05 13.09
C ARG A 141 7.07 -16.83 13.36
N LEU A 142 6.10 -16.93 14.26
CA LEU A 142 5.28 -15.77 14.68
C LEU A 142 6.15 -14.72 15.36
N GLY A 143 7.03 -15.16 16.28
CA GLY A 143 8.05 -14.33 16.89
C GLY A 143 8.96 -13.67 15.85
N SER A 144 9.48 -14.45 14.89
CA SER A 144 10.33 -13.90 13.82
C SER A 144 9.62 -12.88 12.94
N ALA A 145 8.33 -13.10 12.62
CA ALA A 145 7.54 -12.18 11.81
C ALA A 145 7.23 -10.88 12.57
N ILE A 146 6.88 -10.99 13.86
CA ILE A 146 6.69 -9.83 14.74
C ILE A 146 7.99 -9.05 14.89
N THR A 147 9.11 -9.73 15.13
CA THR A 147 10.43 -9.09 15.23
C THR A 147 10.82 -8.38 13.94
N LEU A 148 10.65 -9.03 12.78
CA LEU A 148 10.94 -8.43 11.48
C LEU A 148 10.01 -7.24 11.19
N GLY A 149 8.72 -7.35 11.55
CA GLY A 149 7.75 -6.26 11.44
C GLY A 149 8.12 -5.07 12.31
N LEU A 150 8.54 -5.31 13.56
CA LEU A 150 8.98 -4.27 14.48
C LEU A 150 10.28 -3.60 14.01
N LEU A 151 11.21 -4.38 13.45
CA LEU A 151 12.42 -3.86 12.82
C LEU A 151 12.09 -2.99 11.61
N ASN A 152 11.21 -3.45 10.71
CA ASN A 152 10.73 -2.67 9.57
C ASN A 152 10.04 -1.37 10.02
N LEU A 153 9.26 -1.42 11.10
CA LEU A 153 8.62 -0.25 11.66
C LEU A 153 9.63 0.76 12.24
N LEU A 154 10.65 0.27 12.95
CA LEU A 154 11.75 1.11 13.45
C LEU A 154 12.50 1.77 12.30
N ILE A 155 12.84 1.00 11.25
CA ILE A 155 13.47 1.50 10.03
C ILE A 155 12.58 2.56 9.38
N ALA A 156 11.26 2.31 9.28
CA ALA A 156 10.33 3.27 8.71
C ALA A 156 10.35 4.62 9.45
N PHE A 157 10.41 4.62 10.78
CA PHE A 157 10.53 5.86 11.55
C PHE A 157 11.88 6.55 11.36
N CYS A 158 12.98 5.80 11.32
CA CYS A 158 14.30 6.35 11.02
C CYS A 158 14.33 7.00 9.63
N VAL A 159 13.87 6.27 8.61
CA VAL A 159 13.78 6.73 7.23
C VAL A 159 12.88 7.97 7.15
N CYS A 160 11.70 7.94 7.76
CA CYS A 160 10.80 9.09 7.82
C CYS A 160 11.50 10.33 8.41
N TYR A 161 12.16 10.17 9.56
CA TYR A 161 12.89 11.27 10.20
C TYR A 161 13.96 11.87 9.29
N PHE A 162 14.81 11.03 8.68
CA PHE A 162 15.89 11.48 7.81
C PHE A 162 15.37 12.12 6.53
N LEU A 163 14.32 11.57 5.91
CA LEU A 163 13.69 12.15 4.73
C LEU A 163 13.04 13.51 5.03
N LEU A 164 12.38 13.67 6.18
CA LEU A 164 11.80 14.96 6.57
C LEU A 164 12.86 16.02 6.82
N ARG A 165 13.97 15.61 7.45
CA ARG A 165 15.04 16.51 7.88
C ARG A 165 15.96 16.92 6.72
N ASP A 166 16.47 15.93 5.99
CA ASP A 166 17.55 16.07 5.01
C ASP A 166 17.10 15.66 3.58
N GLY A 167 15.79 15.47 3.35
CA GLY A 167 15.25 15.02 2.06
C GLY A 167 15.67 15.86 0.85
N ASP A 168 15.77 17.18 1.01
CA ASP A 168 16.23 18.05 -0.08
C ASP A 168 17.68 17.75 -0.47
N ARG A 169 18.55 17.48 0.52
CA ARG A 169 19.96 17.12 0.27
C ARG A 169 20.05 15.78 -0.42
N LEU A 170 19.24 14.81 -0.02
CA LEU A 170 19.17 13.50 -0.66
C LEU A 170 18.71 13.63 -2.12
N ALA A 171 17.67 14.44 -2.37
CA ALA A 171 17.18 14.69 -3.73
C ALA A 171 18.25 15.34 -4.62
N HIS A 172 19.02 16.31 -4.10
CA HIS A 172 20.11 16.94 -4.83
C HIS A 172 21.28 15.97 -5.09
N ALA A 173 21.64 15.13 -4.11
CA ALA A 173 22.68 14.11 -4.29
C ALA A 173 22.29 13.05 -5.32
N VAL A 174 21.01 12.64 -5.36
CA VAL A 174 20.51 11.74 -6.39
C VAL A 174 20.53 12.44 -7.76
N ALA A 175 20.12 13.71 -7.82
CA ALA A 175 20.15 14.46 -9.07
C ALA A 175 21.57 14.61 -9.64
N SER A 176 22.57 14.88 -8.80
CA SER A 176 23.97 15.00 -9.25
C SER A 176 24.59 13.66 -9.65
N LEU A 177 24.20 12.54 -9.01
CA LEU A 177 24.66 11.19 -9.39
C LEU A 177 24.23 10.79 -10.80
N PHE A 178 23.05 11.24 -11.24
CA PHE A 178 22.53 10.97 -12.57
C PHE A 178 22.83 12.09 -13.59
N ASP A 179 23.70 13.04 -13.23
CA ASP A 179 24.07 14.20 -14.05
C ASP A 179 22.85 15.02 -14.50
N LEU A 180 21.80 15.05 -13.66
CA LEU A 180 20.51 15.68 -13.96
C LEU A 180 20.51 17.20 -13.71
N GLU A 181 21.70 17.79 -13.53
CA GLU A 181 21.89 19.22 -13.20
C GLU A 181 21.53 20.16 -14.38
N LYS A 182 21.31 19.62 -15.58
CA LYS A 182 20.82 20.40 -16.72
C LYS A 182 19.32 20.66 -16.57
N ALA A 183 18.98 21.89 -16.19
CA ALA A 183 17.68 22.44 -15.75
C ALA A 183 16.45 22.31 -16.70
N GLY A 184 16.35 21.27 -17.52
CA GLY A 184 15.25 21.08 -18.47
C GLY A 184 14.23 20.04 -17.98
N LEU A 185 14.35 18.82 -18.50
CA LEU A 185 13.32 17.78 -18.47
C LEU A 185 13.38 16.92 -17.20
N GLU A 186 14.58 16.69 -16.67
CA GLU A 186 14.80 15.69 -15.62
C GLU A 186 14.29 16.17 -14.26
N MET A 187 14.53 17.44 -13.93
CA MET A 187 14.00 18.05 -12.70
C MET A 187 12.46 18.20 -12.75
N ARG A 188 11.89 18.44 -13.94
CA ARG A 188 10.43 18.41 -14.15
C ARG A 188 9.86 17.01 -13.96
N CYS A 189 10.57 15.98 -14.44
CA CYS A 189 10.21 14.59 -14.22
C CYS A 189 10.23 14.24 -12.72
N LEU A 190 11.30 14.58 -11.99
CA LEU A 190 11.40 14.36 -10.54
C LEU A 190 10.29 15.06 -9.76
N ALA A 191 10.00 16.33 -10.06
CA ALA A 191 8.91 17.07 -9.42
C ALA A 191 7.54 16.42 -9.70
N ARG A 192 7.34 15.87 -10.90
CA ARG A 192 6.11 15.15 -11.26
C ARG A 192 6.01 13.79 -10.58
N ILE A 193 7.11 13.06 -10.44
CA ILE A 193 7.14 11.81 -9.67
C ILE A 193 6.77 12.11 -8.21
N ASP A 194 7.36 13.15 -7.61
CA ASP A 194 7.03 13.57 -6.23
C ASP A 194 5.55 13.93 -6.08
N SER A 195 4.96 14.62 -7.06
CA SER A 195 3.53 15.00 -7.02
C SER A 195 2.59 13.80 -7.15
N ILE A 196 2.93 12.82 -8.00
CA ILE A 196 2.16 11.58 -8.18
C ILE A 196 2.26 10.72 -6.91
N LEU A 197 3.46 10.53 -6.38
CA LEU A 197 3.71 9.80 -5.11
C LEU A 197 2.94 10.43 -3.96
N CYS A 198 3.04 11.75 -3.81
CA CYS A 198 2.29 12.51 -2.83
C CYS A 198 0.77 12.29 -2.98
N GLY A 199 0.25 12.30 -4.22
CA GLY A 199 -1.16 12.01 -4.48
C GLY A 199 -1.59 10.59 -4.07
N ILE A 200 -0.78 9.58 -4.39
CA ILE A 200 -1.05 8.18 -4.05
C ILE A 200 -1.06 7.96 -2.53
N TYR A 201 -0.04 8.46 -1.84
CA TYR A 201 0.11 8.23 -0.40
C TYR A 201 -0.88 9.04 0.41
N MET A 202 -1.08 10.33 0.07
CA MET A 202 -2.11 11.15 0.72
C MET A 202 -3.51 10.60 0.44
N GLY A 203 -3.79 10.18 -0.80
CA GLY A 203 -5.07 9.55 -1.14
C GLY A 203 -5.36 8.30 -0.31
N SER A 204 -4.34 7.46 -0.09
CA SER A 204 -4.47 6.26 0.75
C SER A 204 -4.80 6.61 2.20
N ILE A 205 -4.14 7.63 2.77
CA ILE A 205 -4.35 8.05 4.16
C ILE A 205 -5.70 8.73 4.36
N TYR A 206 -6.10 9.64 3.48
CA TYR A 206 -7.41 10.29 3.58
C TYR A 206 -8.55 9.27 3.46
N THR A 207 -8.39 8.29 2.58
CA THR A 207 -9.32 7.16 2.45
C THR A 207 -9.38 6.34 3.73
N ALA A 208 -8.22 6.00 4.31
CA ALA A 208 -8.12 5.24 5.56
C ALA A 208 -8.77 5.98 6.75
N ILE A 209 -8.56 7.29 6.86
CA ILE A 209 -9.17 8.13 7.90
C ILE A 209 -10.69 8.16 7.71
N ALA A 210 -11.18 8.40 6.49
CA ALA A 210 -12.61 8.42 6.19
C ALA A 210 -13.25 7.05 6.50
N GLY A 211 -12.64 5.96 6.04
CA GLY A 211 -13.10 4.59 6.32
C GLY A 211 -13.11 4.25 7.81
N GLY A 212 -12.07 4.65 8.55
CA GLY A 212 -11.99 4.50 10.00
C GLY A 212 -13.10 5.27 10.74
N LEU A 213 -13.33 6.53 10.38
CA LEU A 213 -14.41 7.36 10.97
C LEU A 213 -15.80 6.79 10.69
N ILE A 214 -16.05 6.38 9.45
CA ILE A 214 -17.29 5.69 9.05
C ILE A 214 -17.47 4.41 9.88
N SER A 215 -16.39 3.65 10.07
CA SER A 215 -16.42 2.40 10.84
C SER A 215 -16.74 2.62 12.31
N VAL A 216 -16.32 3.74 12.93
CA VAL A 216 -16.74 4.08 14.30
C VAL A 216 -18.27 4.16 14.38
N ALA A 217 -18.91 4.87 13.45
CA ALA A 217 -20.36 5.02 13.44
C ALA A 217 -21.07 3.68 13.24
N ILE A 218 -20.57 2.85 12.32
CA ILE A 218 -21.14 1.52 12.05
C ILE A 218 -20.99 0.62 13.28
N PHE A 219 -19.80 0.52 13.88
CA PHE A 219 -19.59 -0.28 15.07
C PHE A 219 -20.41 0.19 16.26
N TYR A 220 -20.66 1.50 16.37
CA TYR A 220 -21.53 2.03 17.42
C TYR A 220 -23.01 1.68 17.19
N ILE A 221 -23.53 1.86 15.97
CA ILE A 221 -24.92 1.53 15.62
C ILE A 221 -25.22 0.05 15.84
N PHE A 222 -24.29 -0.81 15.42
CA PHE A 222 -24.43 -2.26 15.58
C PHE A 222 -24.03 -2.75 16.98
N SER A 223 -23.65 -1.87 17.91
CA SER A 223 -23.24 -2.26 19.29
C SER A 223 -22.09 -3.27 19.33
N VAL A 224 -21.13 -3.15 18.41
CA VAL A 224 -19.92 -3.99 18.40
C VAL A 224 -19.05 -3.63 19.61
N PRO A 225 -18.50 -4.62 20.35
CA PRO A 225 -17.62 -4.35 21.48
C PRO A 225 -16.43 -3.47 21.08
N ARG A 226 -16.15 -2.45 21.92
CA ARG A 226 -15.02 -1.52 21.76
C ARG A 226 -14.94 -0.91 20.33
N PRO A 227 -15.94 -0.12 19.91
CA PRO A 227 -16.06 0.38 18.54
C PRO A 227 -14.83 1.19 18.10
N PHE A 228 -14.20 1.94 19.01
CA PHE A 228 -12.98 2.69 18.70
C PHE A 228 -11.76 1.80 18.44
N ALA A 229 -11.64 0.66 19.14
CA ALA A 229 -10.55 -0.28 18.91
C ALA A 229 -10.74 -1.02 17.58
N MET A 230 -11.95 -1.43 17.25
CA MET A 230 -12.22 -2.04 15.94
C MET A 230 -12.01 -1.04 14.80
N ALA A 231 -12.50 0.19 14.95
CA ALA A 231 -12.36 1.23 13.94
C ALA A 231 -10.90 1.63 13.71
N SER A 232 -10.05 1.53 14.74
CA SER A 232 -8.63 1.81 14.60
C SER A 232 -7.90 0.71 13.81
N ILE A 233 -8.30 -0.56 13.97
CA ILE A 233 -7.84 -1.66 13.09
C ILE A 233 -8.31 -1.41 11.66
N VAL A 234 -9.55 -0.98 11.45
CA VAL A 234 -10.06 -0.62 10.11
C VAL A 234 -9.29 0.56 9.52
N LEU A 235 -8.91 1.55 10.33
CA LEU A 235 -8.09 2.67 9.87
C LEU A 235 -6.72 2.20 9.36
N LEU A 236 -6.06 1.27 10.06
CA LEU A 236 -4.81 0.68 9.56
C LEU A 236 -5.03 -0.16 8.31
N ALA A 237 -6.06 -1.01 8.33
CA ALA A 237 -6.40 -1.87 7.21
C ALA A 237 -6.74 -1.05 5.95
N GLY A 238 -7.46 0.07 6.09
CA GLY A 238 -7.87 0.96 4.99
C GLY A 238 -6.74 1.69 4.28
N MET A 239 -5.51 1.64 4.81
CA MET A 239 -4.33 2.08 4.05
C MET A 239 -4.09 1.20 2.82
N VAL A 240 -4.49 -0.07 2.89
CA VAL A 240 -4.43 -1.02 1.79
C VAL A 240 -5.86 -1.39 1.36
N PRO A 241 -6.24 -1.19 0.09
CA PRO A 241 -7.53 -1.58 -0.45
C PRO A 241 -7.87 -3.03 -0.11
N PHE A 242 -9.15 -3.28 0.15
CA PHE A 242 -9.70 -4.61 0.45
C PHE A 242 -9.23 -5.23 1.78
N LEU A 243 -8.17 -4.74 2.44
CA LEU A 243 -7.77 -5.26 3.75
C LEU A 243 -8.80 -4.98 4.84
N THR A 244 -9.67 -3.97 4.65
CA THR A 244 -10.78 -3.67 5.57
C THR A 244 -11.75 -4.84 5.73
N TRP A 245 -11.87 -5.71 4.71
CA TRP A 245 -12.69 -6.91 4.78
C TRP A 245 -12.18 -7.94 5.78
N LEU A 246 -10.88 -7.94 6.09
CA LEU A 246 -10.30 -8.80 7.12
C LEU A 246 -10.86 -8.49 8.51
N VAL A 247 -11.37 -7.27 8.73
CA VAL A 247 -12.05 -6.90 9.97
C VAL A 247 -13.55 -7.19 9.86
N PHE A 248 -14.20 -6.79 8.76
CA PHE A 248 -15.64 -6.91 8.63
C PHE A 248 -16.15 -8.36 8.57
N ILE A 249 -15.41 -9.27 7.91
CA ILE A 249 -15.84 -10.66 7.76
C ILE A 249 -15.91 -11.36 9.13
N PRO A 250 -14.84 -11.39 9.96
CA PRO A 250 -14.90 -11.98 11.29
C PRO A 250 -15.94 -11.32 12.19
N THR A 251 -16.06 -9.98 12.14
CA THR A 251 -17.09 -9.28 12.93
C THR A 251 -18.50 -9.68 12.50
N ALA A 252 -18.76 -9.80 11.19
CA ALA A 252 -20.07 -10.23 10.68
C ALA A 252 -20.40 -11.67 11.10
N ILE A 253 -19.41 -12.57 11.11
CA ILE A 253 -19.59 -13.94 11.62
C ILE A 253 -19.94 -13.91 13.11
N GLY A 254 -19.24 -13.10 13.91
CA GLY A 254 -19.57 -12.89 15.32
C GLY A 254 -21.00 -12.46 15.53
N ARG A 255 -21.45 -11.48 14.73
CA ARG A 255 -22.84 -11.01 14.77
C ARG A 255 -23.86 -12.06 14.36
N TYR A 256 -23.52 -12.90 13.37
CA TYR A 256 -24.41 -13.98 12.95
C TYR A 256 -24.71 -14.92 14.12
N ILE A 257 -23.68 -15.24 14.91
CA ILE A 257 -23.79 -16.16 16.04
C ILE A 257 -24.59 -15.53 17.18
N GLU A 258 -24.32 -14.26 17.50
CA GLU A 258 -24.94 -13.59 18.66
C GLU A 258 -26.35 -13.06 18.38
N PHE A 259 -26.60 -12.51 17.19
CA PHE A 259 -27.81 -11.75 16.86
C PHE A 259 -28.60 -12.32 15.66
N GLY A 260 -28.05 -13.33 14.97
CA GLY A 260 -28.71 -14.02 13.87
C GLY A 260 -28.40 -13.47 12.46
N PRO A 261 -28.96 -14.10 11.41
CA PRO A 261 -28.55 -13.87 10.02
C PRO A 261 -28.88 -12.49 9.48
N LEU A 262 -30.02 -11.92 9.86
CA LEU A 262 -30.48 -10.63 9.34
C LEU A 262 -29.59 -9.50 9.84
N ASP A 263 -29.21 -9.53 11.11
CA ASP A 263 -28.36 -8.52 11.71
C ASP A 263 -26.91 -8.59 11.16
N ALA A 264 -26.37 -9.80 10.99
CA ALA A 264 -25.08 -10.01 10.34
C ALA A 264 -25.05 -9.50 8.89
N LEU A 265 -26.11 -9.77 8.13
CA LEU A 265 -26.24 -9.31 6.75
C LEU A 265 -26.32 -7.79 6.67
N LEU A 266 -27.14 -7.16 7.52
CA LEU A 266 -27.26 -5.70 7.57
C LEU A 266 -25.94 -5.04 7.95
N PHE A 267 -25.24 -5.58 8.95
CA PHE A 267 -23.92 -5.10 9.36
C PHE A 267 -22.92 -5.21 8.21
N PHE A 268 -22.80 -6.39 7.59
CA PHE A 268 -21.82 -6.62 6.53
C PHE A 268 -22.10 -5.72 5.32
N LEU A 269 -23.37 -5.57 4.94
CA LEU A 269 -23.78 -4.72 3.84
C LEU A 269 -23.50 -3.23 4.15
N ALA A 270 -23.86 -2.76 5.35
CA ALA A 270 -23.61 -1.39 5.76
C ALA A 270 -22.10 -1.08 5.83
N ALA A 271 -21.32 -1.95 6.47
CA ALA A 271 -19.86 -1.83 6.58
C ALA A 271 -19.19 -1.84 5.21
N SER A 272 -19.51 -2.83 4.37
CA SER A 272 -18.91 -2.98 3.07
C SER A 272 -19.29 -1.83 2.14
N ILE A 273 -20.57 -1.47 2.02
CA ILE A 273 -20.98 -0.38 1.12
C ILE A 273 -20.41 0.96 1.58
N LEU A 274 -20.60 1.36 2.84
CA LEU A 274 -20.22 2.72 3.27
C LEU A 274 -18.70 2.92 3.25
N VAL A 275 -17.93 1.91 3.68
CA VAL A 275 -16.46 2.02 3.72
C VAL A 275 -15.86 1.82 2.33
N HIS A 276 -16.38 0.88 1.53
CA HIS A 276 -15.85 0.64 0.19
C HIS A 276 -16.21 1.75 -0.81
N VAL A 277 -17.36 2.42 -0.64
CA VAL A 277 -17.66 3.64 -1.40
C VAL A 277 -16.62 4.73 -1.10
N ALA A 278 -16.20 4.90 0.15
CA ALA A 278 -15.12 5.82 0.48
C ALA A 278 -13.81 5.41 -0.22
N GLU A 279 -13.48 4.12 -0.26
CA GLU A 279 -12.31 3.60 -0.99
C GLU A 279 -12.36 3.83 -2.51
N LEU A 280 -13.51 3.58 -3.12
CA LEU A 280 -13.70 3.66 -4.57
C LEU A 280 -13.94 5.08 -5.08
N VAL A 281 -14.30 6.03 -4.22
CA VAL A 281 -14.51 7.43 -4.61
C VAL A 281 -13.29 8.29 -4.24
N ILE A 282 -12.88 8.27 -2.97
CA ILE A 282 -11.88 9.22 -2.44
C ILE A 282 -10.51 8.95 -3.07
N ARG A 283 -10.09 7.68 -3.10
CA ARG A 283 -8.76 7.28 -3.59
C ARG A 283 -8.56 7.64 -5.07
N PRO A 284 -9.41 7.22 -6.03
CA PRO A 284 -9.23 7.61 -7.42
C PRO A 284 -9.48 9.09 -7.66
N TYR A 285 -10.35 9.77 -6.90
CA TYR A 285 -10.53 11.22 -7.04
C TYR A 285 -9.24 11.99 -6.72
N ILE A 286 -8.57 11.66 -5.61
CA ILE A 286 -7.31 12.30 -5.20
C ILE A 286 -6.16 11.94 -6.17
N VAL A 287 -6.10 10.68 -6.60
CA VAL A 287 -5.07 10.21 -7.53
C VAL A 287 -5.28 10.79 -8.94
N TYR A 288 -6.52 10.84 -9.43
CA TYR A 288 -6.87 11.42 -10.73
C TYR A 288 -6.53 12.92 -10.79
N ALA A 289 -6.85 13.66 -9.72
CA ALA A 289 -6.56 15.09 -9.61
C ALA A 289 -5.08 15.42 -9.80
N LYS A 290 -4.16 14.52 -9.44
CA LYS A 290 -2.71 14.73 -9.58
C LYS A 290 -2.05 14.01 -10.74
N SER A 291 -2.63 12.91 -11.25
CA SER A 291 -1.90 11.97 -12.09
C SER A 291 -2.45 11.77 -13.51
N SER A 292 -3.69 12.18 -13.81
CA SER A 292 -4.33 11.95 -15.14
C SER A 292 -4.30 10.47 -15.62
N LEU A 293 -4.12 9.51 -14.72
CA LEU A 293 -4.01 8.09 -15.08
C LEU A 293 -5.37 7.40 -15.09
N HIS A 294 -5.52 6.43 -15.99
CA HIS A 294 -6.74 5.62 -16.07
C HIS A 294 -6.92 4.83 -14.76
N PRO A 295 -8.06 4.93 -14.07
CA PRO A 295 -8.29 4.28 -12.77
C PRO A 295 -8.03 2.76 -12.77
N LEU A 296 -8.41 2.07 -13.85
CA LEU A 296 -8.15 0.64 -14.04
C LEU A 296 -6.66 0.26 -13.94
N LEU A 297 -5.78 1.07 -14.53
CA LEU A 297 -4.34 0.80 -14.50
C LEU A 297 -3.78 0.95 -13.07
N MET A 298 -4.27 1.94 -12.33
CA MET A 298 -3.90 2.13 -10.93
C MET A 298 -4.42 0.98 -10.05
N LEU A 299 -5.66 0.54 -10.25
CA LEU A 299 -6.21 -0.63 -9.56
C LEU A 299 -5.35 -1.87 -9.79
N LEU A 300 -5.02 -2.17 -11.05
CA LEU A 300 -4.20 -3.32 -11.41
C LEU A 300 -2.78 -3.21 -10.84
N ALA A 301 -2.20 -2.01 -10.81
CA ALA A 301 -0.90 -1.78 -10.21
C ALA A 301 -0.91 -2.02 -8.68
N PHE A 302 -1.93 -1.53 -7.99
CA PHE A 302 -2.10 -1.78 -6.55
C PHE A 302 -2.28 -3.28 -6.24
N LEU A 303 -3.18 -3.96 -6.96
CA LEU A 303 -3.47 -5.38 -6.75
C LEU A 303 -2.27 -6.26 -7.12
N GLY A 304 -1.73 -6.07 -8.33
CA GLY A 304 -0.59 -6.84 -8.83
C GLY A 304 0.68 -6.60 -8.01
N GLY A 305 0.95 -5.34 -7.63
CA GLY A 305 2.06 -5.00 -6.75
C GLY A 305 1.94 -5.63 -5.37
N GLY A 306 0.74 -5.56 -4.77
CA GLY A 306 0.45 -6.18 -3.48
C GLY A 306 0.65 -7.70 -3.49
N LEU A 307 0.24 -8.38 -4.57
CA LEU A 307 0.38 -9.83 -4.70
C LEU A 307 1.83 -10.28 -4.87
N VAL A 308 2.66 -9.52 -5.59
CA VAL A 308 4.06 -9.91 -5.88
C VAL A 308 5.00 -9.55 -4.73
N ALA A 309 4.84 -8.37 -4.14
CA ALA A 309 5.81 -7.81 -3.19
C ALA A 309 5.16 -7.25 -1.90
N GLY A 310 3.92 -7.65 -1.58
CA GLY A 310 3.29 -7.29 -0.31
C GLY A 310 3.07 -5.78 -0.15
N ILE A 311 3.34 -5.26 1.07
CA ILE A 311 3.10 -3.86 1.41
C ILE A 311 4.01 -2.93 0.59
N SER A 312 5.29 -3.27 0.42
CA SER A 312 6.20 -2.50 -0.43
C SER A 312 5.72 -2.47 -1.88
N GLY A 313 5.39 -3.64 -2.45
CA GLY A 313 4.88 -3.76 -3.82
C GLY A 313 3.61 -2.96 -4.08
N PHE A 314 2.70 -2.96 -3.10
CA PHE A 314 1.46 -2.19 -3.14
C PHE A 314 1.70 -0.68 -3.34
N PHE A 315 2.70 -0.10 -2.67
CA PHE A 315 3.03 1.31 -2.82
C PHE A 315 3.99 1.60 -3.98
N LEU A 316 4.90 0.67 -4.31
CA LEU A 316 5.90 0.82 -5.37
C LEU A 316 5.33 0.63 -6.78
N ALA A 317 4.39 -0.31 -6.99
CA ALA A 317 3.89 -0.58 -8.34
C ALA A 317 3.13 0.61 -8.96
N PRO A 318 2.19 1.27 -8.27
CA PRO A 318 1.56 2.49 -8.78
C PRO A 318 2.55 3.65 -8.94
N ALA A 319 3.56 3.73 -8.06
CA ALA A 319 4.65 4.69 -8.21
C ALA A 319 5.42 4.48 -9.52
N MET A 320 5.78 3.23 -9.84
CA MET A 320 6.45 2.89 -11.11
C MET A 320 5.59 3.24 -12.32
N VAL A 321 4.29 2.94 -12.28
CA VAL A 321 3.36 3.36 -13.35
C VAL A 321 3.32 4.88 -13.49
N GLY A 322 3.29 5.61 -12.37
CA GLY A 322 3.39 7.07 -12.32
C GLY A 322 4.67 7.60 -12.96
N VAL A 323 5.81 6.98 -12.68
CA VAL A 323 7.11 7.33 -13.26
C VAL A 323 7.11 7.11 -14.77
N VAL A 324 6.71 5.93 -15.24
CA VAL A 324 6.68 5.58 -16.67
C VAL A 324 5.80 6.55 -17.44
N THR A 325 4.65 6.89 -16.88
CA THR A 325 3.69 7.80 -17.52
C THR A 325 4.14 9.25 -17.49
N ALA A 326 4.79 9.69 -16.40
CA ALA A 326 5.43 11.00 -16.31
C ALA A 326 6.52 11.14 -17.38
N VAL A 327 7.41 10.15 -17.51
CA VAL A 327 8.47 10.13 -18.53
C VAL A 327 7.87 10.16 -19.94
N ARG A 328 6.88 9.30 -20.24
CA ARG A 328 6.23 9.29 -21.56
C ARG A 328 5.57 10.63 -21.92
N ARG A 329 4.97 11.30 -20.93
CA ARG A 329 4.30 12.59 -21.14
C ARG A 329 5.33 13.70 -21.38
N GLU A 330 6.40 13.74 -20.60
CA GLU A 330 7.46 14.73 -20.77
C GLU A 330 8.18 14.57 -22.12
N ILE A 331 8.40 13.33 -22.58
CA ILE A 331 8.94 13.06 -23.94
C ILE A 331 8.00 13.60 -25.02
N LYS A 332 6.68 13.40 -24.88
CA LYS A 332 5.70 13.92 -25.83
C LYS A 332 5.67 15.45 -25.84
N ASP A 333 5.69 16.07 -24.65
CA ASP A 333 5.66 17.53 -24.51
C ASP A 333 6.94 18.17 -25.12
N ASP A 334 8.11 17.54 -24.98
CA ASP A 334 9.36 17.99 -25.63
C ASP A 334 9.31 17.82 -27.17
N GLN A 335 8.78 16.70 -27.66
CA GLN A 335 8.58 16.49 -29.10
C GLN A 335 7.64 17.53 -29.69
N GLN A 336 6.57 17.86 -28.98
CA GLN A 336 5.58 18.84 -29.42
C GLN A 336 6.15 20.26 -29.40
N ALA A 337 6.93 20.63 -28.38
CA ALA A 337 7.66 21.89 -28.33
C ALA A 337 8.67 22.04 -29.49
N ARG A 338 9.40 20.97 -29.83
CA ARG A 338 10.31 20.94 -30.99
C ARG A 338 9.56 21.06 -32.31
N SER A 339 8.39 20.42 -32.44
CA SER A 339 7.57 20.51 -33.66
C SER A 339 6.97 21.90 -33.88
N SER A 340 6.54 22.58 -32.81
CA SER A 340 6.04 23.95 -32.87
C SER A 340 7.16 24.97 -33.14
N ALA A 341 8.37 24.72 -32.64
CA ALA A 341 9.54 25.56 -32.93
C ALA A 341 10.09 25.39 -34.35
N ALA A 342 9.77 24.28 -35.03
CA ALA A 342 10.25 24.00 -36.39
C ALA A 342 9.54 24.82 -37.48
N GLY A 343 8.36 25.40 -37.22
CA GLY A 343 7.61 26.23 -38.17
C GLY A 343 7.18 25.49 -39.47
N PRO A 344 6.15 25.97 -40.20
CA PRO A 344 5.82 25.40 -41.49
C PRO A 344 6.96 25.69 -42.48
N MET A 345 7.53 24.65 -43.11
CA MET A 345 8.46 24.82 -44.23
C MET A 345 7.78 25.68 -45.30
N PRO A 346 8.44 26.71 -45.85
CA PRO A 346 7.87 27.49 -46.93
C PRO A 346 7.55 26.54 -48.08
N ALA A 347 6.29 26.59 -48.52
CA ALA A 347 5.83 25.86 -49.70
C ALA A 347 6.79 26.16 -50.83
N LYS A 348 7.39 25.09 -51.38
CA LYS A 348 8.24 25.18 -52.55
C LYS A 348 7.35 25.67 -53.70
N GLU A 349 7.44 26.95 -54.03
CA GLU A 349 6.84 27.50 -55.25
C GLU A 349 7.41 26.69 -56.43
N ILE A 350 6.50 26.10 -57.21
CA ILE A 350 6.77 25.42 -58.49
C ILE A 350 6.44 26.40 -59.60
#